data_AF-A0A3B9HF73-F1
#
_entry.id   AF-A0A3B9HF73-F1
#
_cell.length_a   1.000
_cell.length_b   1.000
_cell.length_c   1.000
_cell.angle_alpha   90.00
_cell.angle_beta   90.00
_cell.angle_gamma   90.00
#
_symmetry.space_group_name_H-M   'P 1'
#
loop_
_entity.id
_entity.type
_entity.pdbx_description
1 polymer ?
#
loop_
_entity_poly.entity_id
_entity_poly.type
_entity_poly.pdbx_seq_one_letter_code
_entity_poly.pdbx_strand_id
1 'polypeptide(L)'
;AEEGDSFNARNLYLSNGGPGSLVMVAGAGILDTAENRGNAEKFLKFMTSTVAQQYFTAQVYEYPVVEGVKTHMLLPSLEEINMPSLSMEDLSDLKGTQKIFQDLGMLD
;
A
#
# COMPACT_ATOMS: atom_id res chain seq x y z
N ALA A 1 -2.85 17.49 11.17
CA ALA A 1 -4.07 18.09 10.57
C ALA A 1 -4.40 19.37 11.33
N GLU A 2 -4.99 20.37 10.66
CA GLU A 2 -5.26 21.70 11.25
C GLU A 2 -6.14 21.65 12.51
N GLU A 3 -7.04 20.66 12.62
CA GLU A 3 -8.09 20.63 13.67
C GLU A 3 -7.78 19.79 14.93
N GLY A 4 -6.57 19.22 15.09
CA GLY A 4 -6.17 18.54 16.34
C GLY A 4 -6.86 17.18 16.64
N ASP A 5 -6.29 16.36 17.54
CA ASP A 5 -6.50 14.90 17.60
C ASP A 5 -7.90 14.41 17.97
N SER A 6 -8.73 15.31 18.46
CA SER A 6 -10.12 15.07 18.84
C SER A 6 -11.14 15.37 17.74
N PHE A 7 -10.71 15.76 16.54
CA PHE A 7 -11.65 16.09 15.46
C PHE A 7 -12.40 14.86 14.94
N ASN A 8 -13.74 14.90 14.99
CA ASN A 8 -14.61 13.75 14.71
C ASN A 8 -14.53 13.21 13.26
N ALA A 9 -14.07 13.99 12.29
CA ALA A 9 -13.96 13.56 10.89
C ALA A 9 -12.52 13.16 10.50
N ARG A 10 -11.70 12.75 11.47
CA ARG A 10 -10.36 12.22 11.23
C ARG A 10 -10.37 10.81 10.68
N ASN A 11 -9.26 10.43 10.04
CA ASN A 11 -9.02 9.06 9.63
C ASN A 11 -9.07 8.13 10.84
N LEU A 12 -9.98 7.15 10.78
CA LEU A 12 -10.08 6.09 11.77
C LEU A 12 -9.21 4.91 11.33
N TYR A 13 -8.22 4.55 12.15
CA TYR A 13 -7.43 3.34 11.98
C TYR A 13 -8.02 2.25 12.88
N LEU A 14 -8.56 1.19 12.29
CA LEU A 14 -9.22 0.12 13.04
C LEU A 14 -8.17 -0.71 13.81
N SER A 15 -8.42 -0.95 15.09
CA SER A 15 -7.50 -1.64 15.99
C SER A 15 -7.81 -3.11 16.20
N ASN A 16 -8.85 -3.66 15.55
CA ASN A 16 -9.33 -5.01 15.77
C ASN A 16 -8.61 -6.10 14.94
N GLY A 17 -7.61 -5.74 14.13
CA GLY A 17 -6.89 -6.69 13.28
C GLY A 17 -7.75 -7.28 12.17
N GLY A 18 -8.89 -6.65 11.85
CA GLY A 18 -9.83 -7.12 10.84
C GLY A 18 -9.45 -6.68 9.42
N PRO A 19 -10.27 -7.04 8.41
CA PRO A 19 -10.00 -6.73 7.00
C PRO A 19 -9.93 -5.23 6.68
N GLY A 20 -10.49 -4.36 7.55
CA GLY A 20 -10.40 -2.91 7.38
C GLY A 20 -9.07 -2.27 7.77
N SER A 21 -8.11 -3.07 8.29
CA SER A 21 -6.74 -2.65 8.61
C SER A 21 -5.70 -3.32 7.69
N LEU A 22 -6.14 -3.80 6.53
CA LEU A 22 -5.26 -4.43 5.55
C LEU A 22 -4.25 -3.42 5.01
N VAL A 23 -2.98 -3.81 4.98
CA VAL A 23 -1.90 -3.03 4.34
C VAL A 23 -1.68 -3.56 2.94
N MET A 24 -1.84 -2.68 1.94
CA MET A 24 -1.64 -3.02 0.53
C MET A 24 -0.23 -2.68 0.07
N VAL A 25 0.42 -3.63 -0.59
CA VAL A 25 1.78 -3.48 -1.15
C VAL A 25 1.69 -3.24 -2.64
N ALA A 26 2.25 -2.12 -3.10
CA ALA A 26 2.45 -1.87 -4.52
C ALA A 26 3.72 -2.58 -5.01
N GLY A 27 3.59 -3.40 -6.06
CA GLY A 27 4.69 -4.17 -6.65
C GLY A 27 5.01 -3.75 -8.08
N ALA A 28 6.21 -4.09 -8.55
CA ALA A 28 6.62 -3.93 -9.93
C ALA A 28 7.42 -5.16 -10.40
N GLY A 29 7.28 -5.52 -11.67
CA GLY A 29 7.94 -6.67 -12.28
C GLY A 29 8.50 -6.35 -13.66
N ILE A 30 9.58 -7.04 -14.04
CA ILE A 30 10.15 -6.96 -15.39
C ILE A 30 9.60 -8.12 -16.19
N LEU A 31 8.95 -7.83 -17.32
CA LEU A 31 8.45 -8.86 -18.23
C LEU A 31 9.59 -9.72 -18.78
N ASP A 32 9.34 -11.02 -18.94
CA ASP A 32 10.32 -11.95 -19.53
C ASP A 32 10.66 -11.59 -20.99
N THR A 33 9.71 -10.94 -21.69
CA THR A 33 9.86 -10.46 -23.07
C THR A 33 10.44 -9.04 -23.18
N ALA A 34 10.91 -8.45 -22.08
CA ALA A 34 11.39 -7.07 -22.08
C ALA A 34 12.67 -6.91 -22.92
N GLU A 35 12.58 -6.19 -24.03
CA GLU A 35 13.73 -5.89 -24.92
C GLU A 35 14.81 -5.05 -24.23
N ASN A 36 14.41 -4.21 -23.27
CA ASN A 36 15.30 -3.27 -22.56
C ASN A 36 15.52 -3.66 -21.10
N ARG A 37 15.77 -4.95 -20.83
CA ARG A 37 15.89 -5.50 -19.47
C ARG A 37 16.85 -4.73 -18.57
N GLY A 38 18.02 -4.35 -19.08
CA GLY A 38 19.02 -3.59 -18.31
C GLY A 38 18.55 -2.20 -17.85
N ASN A 39 17.69 -1.53 -18.63
CA ASN A 39 17.10 -0.25 -18.22
C ASN A 39 15.93 -0.47 -17.25
N ALA A 40 15.15 -1.53 -17.41
CA ALA A 40 14.10 -1.89 -16.47
C ALA A 40 14.67 -2.20 -15.07
N GLU A 41 15.80 -2.90 -14.98
CA GLU A 41 16.48 -3.13 -13.70
C GLU A 41 16.99 -1.84 -13.05
N LYS A 42 17.56 -0.93 -13.85
CA LYS A 42 17.97 0.40 -13.36
C LYS A 42 16.78 1.21 -12.85
N PHE A 43 15.64 1.13 -13.55
CA PHE A 43 14.41 1.78 -13.14
C PHE A 43 13.90 1.24 -11.80
N LEU A 44 13.81 -0.09 -11.63
CA LEU A 44 13.39 -0.67 -10.34
C LEU A 44 14.35 -0.30 -9.21
N LYS A 45 15.68 -0.30 -9.45
CA LYS A 45 16.67 0.18 -8.47
C LYS A 45 16.47 1.64 -8.10
N PHE A 46 16.09 2.48 -9.07
CA PHE A 46 15.75 3.88 -8.79
C PHE A 46 14.47 3.98 -7.96
N MET A 47 13.43 3.21 -8.27
CA MET A 47 12.16 3.22 -7.54
C MET A 47 12.32 2.83 -6.06
N THR A 48 13.27 1.93 -5.76
CA THR A 48 13.64 1.54 -4.39
C THR A 48 14.82 2.34 -3.82
N SER A 49 15.19 3.47 -4.42
CA SER A 49 16.21 4.35 -3.85
C SER A 49 15.61 5.27 -2.78
N THR A 50 16.43 5.76 -1.86
CA THR A 50 16.01 6.72 -0.82
C THR A 50 15.31 7.95 -1.41
N VAL A 51 15.78 8.47 -2.56
CA VAL A 51 15.17 9.66 -3.18
C VAL A 51 13.78 9.39 -3.73
N ALA A 52 13.56 8.27 -4.40
CA ALA A 52 12.24 7.90 -4.92
C ALA A 52 11.28 7.53 -3.78
N GLN A 53 11.77 6.79 -2.79
CA GLN A 53 10.98 6.42 -1.61
C GLN A 53 10.60 7.65 -0.78
N GLN A 54 11.48 8.65 -0.67
CA GLN A 54 11.14 9.92 -0.02
C GLN A 54 10.03 10.67 -0.77
N TYR A 55 9.99 10.57 -2.10
CA TYR A 55 8.88 11.13 -2.90
C TYR A 55 7.56 10.41 -2.60
N PHE A 56 7.53 9.08 -2.59
CA PHE A 56 6.31 8.31 -2.31
C PHE A 56 5.74 8.66 -0.94
N THR A 57 6.58 8.75 0.07
CA THR A 57 6.12 9.19 1.37
C THR A 57 5.62 10.63 1.34
N ALA A 58 6.39 11.57 0.80
CA ALA A 58 6.10 12.99 0.96
C ALA A 58 4.94 13.48 0.09
N GLN A 59 4.69 12.84 -1.05
CA GLN A 59 3.72 13.31 -2.05
C GLN A 59 2.54 12.36 -2.21
N VAL A 60 2.75 11.06 -2.00
CA VAL A 60 1.71 10.03 -2.18
C VAL A 60 1.21 9.50 -0.82
N TYR A 61 1.88 9.85 0.28
CA TYR A 61 1.52 9.44 1.63
C TYR A 61 1.51 7.92 1.81
N GLU A 62 2.45 7.23 1.17
CA GLU A 62 2.67 5.79 1.34
C GLU A 62 3.81 5.49 2.32
N TYR A 63 3.86 4.24 2.79
CA TYR A 63 4.94 3.75 3.62
C TYR A 63 6.14 3.34 2.75
N PRO A 64 7.37 3.78 3.09
CA PRO A 64 8.55 3.39 2.33
C PRO A 64 8.89 1.93 2.58
N VAL A 65 9.48 1.28 1.57
CA VAL A 65 9.94 -0.13 1.65
C VAL A 65 11.46 -0.25 1.85
N VAL A 66 12.14 0.85 2.18
CA VAL A 66 13.57 0.90 2.47
C VAL A 66 13.85 1.71 3.73
N GLU A 67 14.96 1.38 4.39
CA GLU A 67 15.40 2.07 5.60
C GLU A 67 15.85 3.52 5.33
N GLY A 68 15.84 4.34 6.39
CA GLY A 68 16.37 5.71 6.35
C GLY A 68 15.46 6.75 5.67
N VAL A 69 14.25 6.35 5.24
CA VAL A 69 13.24 7.26 4.69
C VAL A 69 12.25 7.64 5.77
N LYS A 70 12.02 8.95 5.95
CA LYS A 70 11.05 9.44 6.94
C LYS A 70 9.65 9.30 6.38
N THR A 71 8.74 8.71 7.15
CA THR A 71 7.29 8.67 6.89
C THR A 71 6.65 10.06 7.05
N HIS A 72 5.53 10.31 6.37
CA HIS A 72 4.83 11.59 6.49
C HIS A 72 4.16 11.67 7.86
N MET A 73 4.23 12.82 8.54
CA MET A 73 3.69 13.03 9.89
C MET A 73 2.17 12.85 10.05
N LEU A 74 1.45 12.60 8.95
CA LEU A 74 0.00 12.38 8.96
C LEU A 74 -0.35 10.89 9.02
N LEU A 75 0.64 10.04 8.79
CA LEU A 75 0.50 8.59 8.86
C LEU A 75 0.97 8.13 10.24
N PRO A 76 0.24 7.20 10.89
CA PRO A 76 0.77 6.50 12.06
C PRO A 76 2.01 5.69 11.67
N SER A 77 2.79 5.26 12.65
CA SER A 77 3.88 4.33 12.34
C SER A 77 3.29 3.02 11.81
N LEU A 78 4.01 2.34 10.90
CA LEU A 78 3.51 1.06 10.36
C LEU A 78 3.38 0.00 11.47
N GLU A 79 4.21 0.08 12.51
CA GLU A 79 4.19 -0.80 13.69
C GLU A 79 2.94 -0.61 14.56
N GLU A 80 2.31 0.56 14.52
CA GLU A 80 1.05 0.85 15.23
C GLU A 80 -0.19 0.27 14.51
N ILE A 81 -0.05 -0.12 13.24
CA ILE A 81 -1.16 -0.69 12.48
C ILE A 81 -1.34 -2.15 12.88
N ASN A 82 -2.46 -2.45 13.55
CA ASN A 82 -2.87 -3.83 13.80
C ASN A 82 -3.42 -4.46 12.51
N MET A 83 -2.50 -5.00 11.69
CA MET A 83 -2.81 -5.63 10.41
C MET A 83 -3.24 -7.10 10.58
N PRO A 84 -4.19 -7.60 9.78
CA PRO A 84 -4.52 -9.02 9.78
C PRO A 84 -3.32 -9.87 9.33
N SER A 85 -3.21 -11.10 9.84
CA SER A 85 -2.21 -12.07 9.38
C SER A 85 -2.67 -12.69 8.05
N LEU A 86 -2.57 -11.90 6.97
CA LEU A 86 -2.88 -12.29 5.60
C LEU A 86 -1.71 -11.90 4.69
N SER A 87 -1.37 -12.79 3.78
CA SER A 87 -0.46 -12.52 2.67
C SER A 87 -1.23 -12.02 1.45
N MET A 88 -0.50 -11.47 0.46
CA MET A 88 -1.10 -11.14 -0.83
C MET A 88 -1.58 -12.38 -1.60
N GLU A 89 -0.98 -13.54 -1.33
CA GLU A 89 -1.40 -14.81 -1.93
C GLU A 89 -2.77 -15.24 -1.40
N ASP A 90 -3.04 -15.02 -0.11
CA ASP A 90 -4.35 -15.27 0.51
C ASP A 90 -5.46 -14.40 -0.11
N LEU A 91 -5.09 -13.28 -0.75
CA LEU A 91 -5.99 -12.35 -1.42
C LEU A 91 -6.10 -12.57 -2.94
N SER A 92 -5.52 -13.66 -3.46
CA SER A 92 -5.39 -13.88 -4.91
C SER A 92 -6.72 -14.21 -5.62
N ASP A 93 -7.75 -14.68 -4.89
CA ASP A 93 -9.06 -14.99 -5.48
C ASP A 93 -9.94 -13.74 -5.69
N LEU A 94 -9.51 -12.93 -6.66
CA LEU A 94 -10.29 -11.77 -7.11
C LEU A 94 -11.57 -12.19 -7.85
N LYS A 95 -11.59 -13.37 -8.46
CA LYS A 95 -12.77 -13.87 -9.21
C LYS A 95 -13.90 -14.22 -8.26
N GLY A 96 -13.61 -14.89 -7.15
CA GLY A 96 -14.58 -15.16 -6.10
C GLY A 96 -15.17 -13.86 -5.53
N THR A 97 -14.32 -12.87 -5.25
CA THR A 97 -14.75 -11.55 -4.78
C THR A 97 -15.65 -10.83 -5.80
N GLN A 98 -15.25 -10.78 -7.07
CA GLN A 98 -16.06 -10.18 -8.15
C GLN A 98 -17.40 -10.86 -8.29
N LYS A 99 -17.44 -12.20 -8.25
CA LYS A 99 -18.67 -12.97 -8.32
C LYS A 99 -19.64 -12.61 -7.19
N ILE A 100 -19.15 -12.50 -5.95
CA ILE A 100 -19.98 -12.07 -4.81
C ILE A 100 -20.58 -10.69 -5.09
N PHE A 101 -19.79 -9.75 -5.61
CA PHE A 101 -20.26 -8.39 -5.90
C PHE A 101 -21.29 -8.37 -7.04
N GLN A 102 -21.12 -9.20 -8.07
CA GLN A 102 -22.08 -9.37 -9.16
C GLN A 102 -23.39 -10.00 -8.66
N ASP A 103 -23.31 -11.07 -7.87
CA ASP A 103 -24.49 -11.74 -7.30
C ASP A 103 -25.29 -10.80 -6.37
N LEU A 104 -24.62 -9.83 -5.74
CA LEU A 104 -25.24 -8.78 -4.92
C LEU A 104 -25.71 -7.55 -5.72
N GLY A 105 -25.45 -7.48 -7.03
CA GLY A 105 -25.79 -6.33 -7.88
C GLY A 105 -24.97 -5.07 -7.58
N MET A 106 -23.79 -5.22 -6.98
CA MET A 106 -22.85 -4.12 -6.67
C MET A 106 -21.83 -3.89 -7.80
N LEU A 107 -21.70 -4.84 -8.71
CA LEU A 107 -20.80 -4.84 -9.86
C LEU A 107 -21.55 -5.46 -11.06
N ASP A 108 -21.36 -4.89 -12.25
CA ASP A 108 -21.96 -5.40 -13.50
C ASP A 108 -21.20 -6.61 -14.08
#